data_AF-A0A534PDW3-F1
#
_entry.id   AF-A0A534PDW3-F1
#
_cell.length_a   1.000
_cell.length_b   1.000
_cell.length_c   1.000
_cell.angle_alpha   90.00
_cell.angle_beta   90.00
_cell.angle_gamma   90.00
#
_symmetry.space_group_name_H-M   'P 1'
#
loop_
_entity.id
_entity.type
_entity.pdbx_description
1 polymer ?
#
loop_
_entity_poly.entity_id
_entity_poly.type
_entity_poly.pdbx_seq_one_letter_code
_entity_poly.pdbx_strand_id
1 'polypeptide(L)'
;MIREFLVHCEAMSPAELEQRAERAVRRGELLVALEHFDAYLAQQPDDERVRQRMESVRALLQPSELVSRRRAEPEEPEPGHDTLSDAESGEMHASAGRFNDAAAAYERALAANPKSDLLRERLDEQRALARPTAKADLGHAERLEAPETTLGKGVSKMPRSAKAVGASFAPISSPPAKNAARPKDRVKLLESLLERIRSSRRKA
;
A
#
# COMPACT_ATOMS: atom_id res chain seq x y z
N MET A 1 3.82 7.81 28.36
CA MET A 1 2.96 6.76 28.95
C MET A 1 3.46 6.20 30.30
N ILE A 2 4.76 5.91 30.46
CA ILE A 2 5.33 5.29 31.69
C ILE A 2 5.08 6.10 32.97
N ARG A 3 5.14 7.45 32.91
CA ARG A 3 4.89 8.31 34.07
C ARG A 3 3.46 8.23 34.60
N GLU A 4 2.46 8.13 33.73
CA GLU A 4 1.05 8.03 34.18
C GLU A 4 0.74 6.67 34.82
N PHE A 5 1.35 5.60 34.29
CA PHE A 5 1.21 4.26 34.85
C PHE A 5 1.83 4.16 36.25
N LEU A 6 3.02 4.73 36.46
CA LEU A 6 3.68 4.78 37.76
C LEU A 6 2.84 5.55 38.80
N VAL A 7 2.28 6.71 38.42
CA VAL A 7 1.43 7.52 39.31
C VAL A 7 0.14 6.78 39.69
N HIS A 8 -0.48 6.04 38.77
CA HIS A 8 -1.63 5.19 39.10
C HIS A 8 -1.24 3.99 39.97
N CYS A 9 -0.02 3.47 39.84
CA CYS A 9 0.46 2.34 40.65
C CYS A 9 0.86 2.73 42.07
N GLU A 10 1.35 3.95 42.30
CA GLU A 10 1.60 4.49 43.65
C GLU A 10 0.32 4.64 44.48
N ALA A 11 -0.84 4.84 43.82
CA ALA A 11 -2.14 4.92 44.50
C ALA A 11 -2.74 3.55 44.87
N MET A 12 -2.22 2.45 44.31
CA MET A 12 -2.74 1.10 44.54
C MET A 12 -2.04 0.43 45.72
N SER A 13 -2.81 -0.30 46.54
CA SER A 13 -2.25 -1.10 47.62
C SER A 13 -1.43 -2.27 47.06
N PRO A 14 -0.42 -2.79 47.81
CA PRO A 14 0.37 -3.92 47.35
C PRO A 14 -0.49 -5.16 47.02
N ALA A 15 -1.52 -5.42 47.82
CA ALA A 15 -2.45 -6.53 47.59
C ALA A 15 -3.21 -6.39 46.26
N GLU A 16 -3.58 -5.17 45.87
CA GLU A 16 -4.23 -4.90 44.59
C GLU A 16 -3.27 -5.06 43.40
N LEU A 17 -2.04 -4.60 43.54
CA LEU A 17 -0.98 -4.77 42.53
C LEU A 17 -0.72 -6.25 42.28
N GLU A 18 -0.61 -7.04 43.34
CA GLU A 18 -0.43 -8.49 43.25
C GLU A 18 -1.63 -9.18 42.58
N GLN A 19 -2.87 -8.83 42.97
CA GLN A 19 -4.06 -9.40 42.35
C GLN A 19 -4.18 -9.05 40.86
N ARG A 20 -3.80 -7.83 40.46
CA ARG A 20 -3.77 -7.41 39.06
C ARG A 20 -2.68 -8.15 38.29
N ALA A 21 -1.48 -8.29 38.85
CA ALA A 21 -0.40 -9.06 38.27
C ALA A 21 -0.81 -10.51 38.02
N GLU A 22 -1.36 -11.20 39.04
CA GLU A 22 -1.81 -12.59 38.91
C GLU A 22 -3.01 -12.76 37.96
N ARG A 23 -3.84 -11.73 37.80
CA ARG A 23 -4.90 -11.71 36.79
C ARG A 23 -4.33 -11.58 35.38
N ALA A 24 -3.33 -10.72 35.18
CA ALA A 24 -2.64 -10.56 33.90
C ALA A 24 -1.89 -11.85 33.50
N VAL A 25 -1.23 -12.52 34.46
CA VAL A 25 -0.61 -13.85 34.22
C VAL A 25 -1.64 -14.86 33.71
N ARG A 26 -2.81 -14.95 34.36
CA ARG A 26 -3.88 -15.87 33.94
C ARG A 26 -4.45 -15.57 32.55
N ARG A 27 -4.33 -14.33 32.07
CA ARG A 27 -4.76 -13.91 30.73
C ARG A 27 -3.67 -14.09 29.66
N GLY A 28 -2.44 -14.41 30.07
CA GLY A 28 -1.28 -14.45 29.17
C GLY A 28 -0.66 -13.08 28.90
N GLU A 29 -1.09 -12.03 29.61
CA GLU A 29 -0.55 -10.66 29.50
C GLU A 29 0.73 -10.54 30.34
N LEU A 30 1.77 -11.31 29.97
CA LEU A 30 2.96 -11.51 30.82
C LEU A 30 3.77 -10.23 31.04
N LEU A 31 3.86 -9.33 30.05
CA LEU A 31 4.56 -8.06 30.19
C LEU A 31 3.85 -7.10 31.16
N VAL A 32 2.52 -7.01 31.07
CA VAL A 32 1.68 -6.22 31.99
C VAL A 32 1.77 -6.79 33.41
N ALA A 33 1.83 -8.12 33.55
CA ALA A 33 2.05 -8.74 34.84
C ALA A 33 3.39 -8.33 35.47
N LEU A 34 4.47 -8.28 34.67
CA LEU A 34 5.78 -7.83 35.16
C LEU A 34 5.78 -6.37 35.58
N GLU A 35 5.04 -5.49 34.90
CA GLU A 35 4.89 -4.09 35.29
C GLU A 35 4.21 -3.94 36.66
N HIS A 36 3.14 -4.71 36.90
CA HIS A 36 2.46 -4.71 38.20
C HIS A 36 3.32 -5.31 39.32
N PHE A 37 4.12 -6.34 39.03
CA PHE A 37 5.07 -6.89 40.01
C PHE A 37 6.25 -5.95 40.28
N ASP A 38 6.76 -5.24 39.28
CA ASP A 38 7.80 -4.21 39.49
C ASP A 38 7.27 -3.08 40.38
N ALA A 39 6.03 -2.63 40.15
CA ALA A 39 5.37 -1.65 41.01
C ALA A 39 5.16 -2.16 42.43
N TYR A 40 4.82 -3.46 42.59
CA TYR A 40 4.73 -4.09 43.91
C TYR A 40 6.08 -4.07 44.63
N LEU A 41 7.16 -4.49 43.96
CA LEU A 41 8.51 -4.53 44.55
C LEU A 41 9.08 -3.13 44.84
N ALA A 42 8.63 -2.11 44.13
CA ALA A 42 8.95 -0.72 44.49
C ALA A 42 8.38 -0.33 45.86
N GLN A 43 7.23 -0.91 46.28
CA GLN A 43 6.63 -0.70 47.59
C GLN A 43 7.15 -1.69 48.65
N GLN A 44 7.44 -2.94 48.26
CA GLN A 44 7.91 -4.01 49.12
C GLN A 44 9.14 -4.70 48.51
N PRO A 45 10.34 -4.08 48.60
CA PRO A 45 11.54 -4.57 47.92
C PRO A 45 12.02 -5.92 48.44
N ASP A 46 11.69 -6.27 49.68
CA ASP A 46 12.17 -7.46 50.38
C ASP A 46 11.29 -8.72 50.21
N ASP A 47 10.17 -8.64 49.47
CA ASP A 47 9.33 -9.82 49.25
C ASP A 47 9.93 -10.77 48.19
N GLU A 48 10.69 -11.74 48.68
CA GLU A 48 11.33 -12.78 47.88
C GLU A 48 10.32 -13.66 47.12
N ARG A 49 9.11 -13.86 47.65
CA ARG A 49 8.07 -14.66 46.99
C ARG A 49 7.66 -14.01 45.67
N VAL A 50 7.51 -12.68 45.65
CA VAL A 50 7.17 -11.95 44.43
C VAL A 50 8.33 -11.92 43.45
N ARG A 51 9.59 -11.82 43.91
CA ARG A 51 10.76 -11.94 43.04
C ARG A 51 10.81 -13.29 42.32
N GLN A 52 10.66 -14.39 43.06
CA GLN A 52 10.62 -15.73 42.47
C GLN A 52 9.45 -15.89 41.49
N ARG A 53 8.29 -15.30 41.83
CA ARG A 53 7.14 -15.29 40.92
C ARG A 53 7.45 -14.54 39.62
N MET A 54 8.09 -13.37 39.69
CA MET A 54 8.52 -12.62 38.51
C MET A 54 9.53 -13.39 37.66
N GLU A 55 10.47 -14.10 38.27
CA GLU A 55 11.41 -14.97 37.55
C GLU A 55 10.67 -16.08 36.80
N SER A 56 9.68 -16.72 37.45
CA SER A 56 8.84 -17.73 36.79
C SER A 56 8.08 -17.16 35.59
N VAL A 57 7.58 -15.92 35.68
CA VAL A 57 6.89 -15.24 34.58
C VAL A 57 7.85 -14.86 33.45
N ARG A 58 9.07 -14.39 33.79
CA ARG A 58 10.13 -14.10 32.80
C ARG A 58 10.56 -15.34 32.03
N ALA A 59 10.59 -16.51 32.68
CA ALA A 59 10.91 -17.77 32.03
C ALA A 59 9.87 -18.22 30.99
N LEU A 60 8.64 -17.70 31.05
CA LEU A 60 7.57 -17.99 30.09
C LEU A 60 7.63 -17.11 28.83
N LEU A 61 8.32 -15.96 28.90
CA LEU A 61 8.46 -15.04 27.78
C LEU A 61 9.46 -15.57 26.75
N GLN A 62 9.18 -15.34 25.46
CA GLN A 62 10.16 -15.63 24.41
C GLN A 62 11.34 -14.65 24.49
N PRO A 63 12.55 -15.04 24.04
CA PRO A 63 13.73 -14.16 24.08
C PRO A 63 13.52 -12.80 23.41
N SER A 64 12.73 -12.74 22.33
CA SER A 64 12.40 -11.50 21.62
C SER A 64 11.61 -10.52 22.49
N GLU A 65 10.66 -11.01 23.28
CA GLU A 65 9.79 -10.17 24.12
C GLU A 65 10.54 -9.60 25.32
N LEU A 66 11.57 -10.30 25.81
CA LEU A 66 12.47 -9.80 26.85
C LEU A 66 13.37 -8.66 26.35
N VAL A 67 13.84 -8.76 25.10
CA VAL A 67 14.71 -7.73 24.49
C VAL A 67 13.92 -6.45 24.24
N SER A 68 12.65 -6.53 23.82
CA SER A 68 11.78 -5.37 23.62
C SER A 68 11.59 -4.51 24.88
N ARG A 69 11.77 -5.07 26.08
CA ARG A 69 11.72 -4.28 27.33
C ARG A 69 13.05 -3.60 27.67
N ARG A 70 14.17 -4.23 27.32
CA ARG A 70 15.52 -3.69 27.56
C ARG A 70 15.88 -2.60 26.55
N ARG A 71 15.39 -2.73 25.32
CA ARG A 71 15.38 -1.67 24.33
C ARG A 71 14.11 -0.87 24.55
N ALA A 72 14.17 0.18 25.37
CA ALA A 72 13.26 1.30 25.13
C ALA A 72 13.67 1.82 23.75
N GLU A 73 13.07 1.27 22.70
CA GLU A 73 13.22 1.84 21.37
C GLU A 73 12.74 3.28 21.51
N PRO A 74 13.54 4.27 21.06
CA PRO A 74 13.04 5.63 20.99
C PRO A 74 11.70 5.52 20.25
N GLU A 75 10.63 6.04 20.87
CA GLU A 75 9.30 6.13 20.25
C GLU A 75 9.54 6.54 18.80
N GLU A 76 9.47 5.58 17.87
CA GLU A 76 9.50 5.94 16.46
C GLU A 76 8.27 6.81 16.33
N PRO A 77 8.41 8.07 15.88
CA PRO A 77 7.25 8.91 15.68
C PRO A 77 6.30 8.06 14.84
N GLU A 78 5.10 7.82 15.38
CA GLU A 78 3.95 7.29 14.62
C GLU A 78 4.11 7.81 13.21
N PRO A 79 4.09 6.96 12.16
CA PRO A 79 4.20 7.46 10.80
C PRO A 79 3.03 8.41 10.64
N GLY A 80 3.31 9.69 10.83
CA GLY A 80 2.49 10.76 10.33
C GLY A 80 2.25 10.38 8.89
N HIS A 81 1.06 10.65 8.41
CA HIS A 81 0.86 10.67 6.98
C HIS A 81 1.77 11.78 6.43
N ASP A 82 3.06 11.48 6.30
CA ASP A 82 4.07 12.28 5.66
C ASP A 82 3.60 12.25 4.22
N THR A 83 2.81 13.27 3.89
CA THR A 83 2.44 13.58 2.54
C THR A 83 3.76 13.61 1.79
N LEU A 84 3.94 12.64 0.89
CA LEU A 84 5.16 12.48 0.11
C LEU A 84 5.62 13.85 -0.38
N SER A 85 6.90 14.13 -0.19
CA SER A 85 7.51 15.33 -0.75
C SER A 85 7.25 15.39 -2.26
N ASP A 86 7.19 16.59 -2.83
CA ASP A 86 7.01 16.76 -4.28
C ASP A 86 8.11 16.02 -5.07
N ALA A 87 9.33 15.92 -4.51
CA ALA A 87 10.42 15.14 -5.11
C ALA A 87 10.13 13.63 -5.08
N GLU A 88 9.66 13.09 -3.94
CA GLU A 88 9.34 11.67 -3.78
C GLU A 88 8.12 11.27 -4.62
N SER A 89 7.14 12.15 -4.72
CA SER A 89 6.02 12.02 -5.64
C SER A 89 6.52 11.93 -7.09
N GLY A 90 7.47 12.80 -7.47
CA GLY A 90 8.13 12.76 -8.78
C GLY A 90 8.81 11.41 -9.06
N GLU A 91 9.53 10.86 -8.09
CA GLU A 91 10.17 9.55 -8.19
C GLU A 91 9.17 8.40 -8.37
N MET A 92 8.05 8.44 -7.64
CA MET A 92 6.97 7.46 -7.79
C MET A 92 6.35 7.52 -9.18
N HIS A 93 6.08 8.73 -9.70
CA HIS A 93 5.54 8.91 -11.04
C HIS A 93 6.53 8.44 -12.12
N ALA A 94 7.82 8.73 -11.96
CA ALA A 94 8.87 8.30 -12.88
C ALA A 94 8.98 6.77 -12.92
N SER A 95 9.01 6.13 -11.76
CA SER A 95 9.05 4.66 -11.62
C SER A 95 7.83 3.97 -12.24
N ALA A 96 6.69 4.65 -12.26
CA ALA A 96 5.47 4.17 -12.91
C ALA A 96 5.38 4.52 -14.42
N GLY A 97 6.42 5.09 -15.02
CA GLY A 97 6.46 5.50 -16.43
C GLY A 97 5.59 6.72 -16.75
N ARG A 98 5.07 7.41 -15.74
CA ARG A 98 4.24 8.61 -15.90
C ARG A 98 5.12 9.86 -15.95
N PHE A 99 5.92 9.97 -17.01
CA PHE A 99 6.97 10.99 -17.13
C PHE A 99 6.43 12.43 -17.12
N ASN A 100 5.23 12.68 -17.65
CA ASN A 100 4.58 14.00 -17.59
C ASN A 100 4.24 14.40 -16.14
N ASP A 101 3.66 13.47 -15.38
CA ASP A 101 3.31 13.72 -13.98
C ASP A 101 4.57 13.86 -13.10
N ALA A 102 5.61 13.08 -13.41
CA ALA A 102 6.91 13.15 -12.75
C ALA A 102 7.55 14.53 -12.96
N ALA A 103 7.56 15.03 -14.21
CA ALA A 103 8.07 16.37 -14.52
C ALA A 103 7.31 17.46 -13.74
N ALA A 104 5.98 17.40 -13.68
CA ALA A 104 5.18 18.36 -12.94
C ALA A 104 5.46 18.34 -11.42
N ALA A 105 5.78 17.17 -10.86
CA ALA A 105 6.17 17.05 -9.46
C ALA A 105 7.58 17.61 -9.18
N TYR A 106 8.56 17.33 -10.05
CA TYR A 106 9.90 17.93 -9.93
C TYR A 106 9.90 19.45 -10.14
N GLU A 107 9.00 19.99 -10.97
CA GLU A 107 8.82 21.45 -11.11
C GLU A 107 8.39 22.09 -9.79
N ARG A 108 7.46 21.47 -9.05
CA ARG A 108 7.07 21.94 -7.72
C ARG A 108 8.20 21.81 -6.69
N ALA A 109 8.93 20.70 -6.73
CA ALA A 109 10.10 20.49 -5.87
C ALA A 109 11.21 21.54 -6.14
N LEU A 110 11.45 21.90 -7.41
CA LEU A 110 12.38 22.97 -7.79
C LEU A 110 11.88 24.36 -7.39
N ALA A 111 10.57 24.61 -7.41
CA ALA A 111 10.01 25.87 -6.93
C ALA A 111 10.30 26.07 -5.44
N ALA A 112 10.25 24.98 -4.64
CA ALA A 112 10.61 24.99 -3.23
C ALA A 112 12.14 25.07 -3.01
N ASN A 113 12.95 24.46 -3.87
CA ASN A 113 14.41 24.52 -3.80
C ASN A 113 15.07 24.80 -5.17
N PRO A 114 15.15 26.08 -5.60
CA PRO A 114 15.65 26.45 -6.93
C PRO A 114 17.14 26.16 -7.17
N LYS A 115 17.92 26.02 -6.09
CA LYS A 115 19.38 25.81 -6.15
C LYS A 115 19.78 24.34 -6.25
N SER A 116 18.82 23.41 -6.24
CA SER A 116 19.11 21.99 -6.35
C SER A 116 19.42 21.61 -7.80
N ASP A 117 20.69 21.34 -8.08
CA ASP A 117 21.13 20.86 -9.39
C ASP A 117 20.57 19.47 -9.69
N LEU A 118 20.52 18.59 -8.67
CA LEU A 118 19.92 17.26 -8.79
C LEU A 118 18.47 17.30 -9.29
N LEU A 119 17.62 18.16 -8.69
CA LEU A 119 16.23 18.25 -9.13
C LEU A 119 16.09 18.80 -10.56
N ARG A 120 17.04 19.63 -11.00
CA ARG A 120 17.08 20.16 -12.36
C ARG A 120 17.43 19.07 -13.37
N GLU A 121 18.44 18.27 -13.06
CA GLU A 121 18.81 17.10 -13.86
C GLU A 121 17.65 16.10 -13.97
N ARG A 122 17.03 15.75 -12.85
CA ARG A 122 15.88 14.82 -12.84
C ARG A 122 14.73 15.36 -13.69
N LEU A 123 14.41 16.66 -13.60
CA LEU A 123 13.38 17.28 -14.42
C LEU A 123 13.70 17.21 -15.93
N ASP A 124 14.94 17.46 -16.31
CA ASP A 124 15.37 17.41 -17.71
C ASP A 124 15.30 15.98 -18.27
N GLU A 125 15.67 14.97 -17.48
CA GLU A 125 15.48 13.55 -17.80
C GLU A 125 14.00 13.22 -18.02
N GLN A 126 13.12 13.61 -17.09
CA GLN A 126 11.69 13.34 -17.22
C GLN A 126 11.10 14.01 -18.46
N ARG A 127 11.52 15.24 -18.79
CA ARG A 127 11.06 15.95 -19.99
C ARG A 127 11.55 15.29 -21.28
N ALA A 128 12.77 14.75 -21.29
CA ALA A 128 13.29 14.00 -22.43
C ALA A 128 12.47 12.73 -22.69
N LEU A 129 12.07 12.02 -21.63
CA LEU A 129 11.24 10.81 -21.70
C LEU A 129 9.75 11.09 -21.98
N ALA A 130 9.24 12.23 -21.53
CA ALA A 130 7.86 12.65 -21.72
C ALA A 130 7.55 13.10 -23.16
N ARG A 131 8.55 13.65 -23.86
CA ARG A 131 8.41 13.90 -25.29
C ARG A 131 8.24 12.54 -25.97
N PRO A 132 7.22 12.34 -26.81
CA PRO A 132 7.22 11.20 -27.71
C PRO A 132 8.49 11.35 -28.52
N THR A 133 9.47 10.49 -28.25
CA THR A 133 10.73 10.45 -28.97
C THR A 133 10.35 10.50 -30.44
N ALA A 134 10.94 11.48 -31.14
CA ALA A 134 10.59 11.86 -32.50
C ALA A 134 10.23 10.62 -33.32
N LYS A 135 9.18 10.70 -34.16
CA LYS A 135 8.71 9.59 -35.03
C LYS A 135 9.91 8.74 -35.40
N ALA A 136 9.93 7.49 -34.92
CA ALA A 136 11.06 6.60 -35.10
C ALA A 136 11.56 6.76 -36.55
N ASP A 137 12.85 7.05 -36.73
CA ASP A 137 13.40 7.22 -38.07
C ASP A 137 13.38 5.87 -38.78
N LEU A 138 12.27 5.61 -39.47
CA LEU A 138 12.05 4.40 -40.24
C LEU A 138 12.89 4.39 -41.53
N GLY A 139 13.74 5.40 -41.77
CA GLY A 139 14.60 5.50 -42.96
C GLY A 139 15.59 4.35 -43.11
N HIS A 140 15.97 3.72 -41.99
CA HIS A 140 16.84 2.53 -41.97
C HIS A 140 16.11 1.23 -41.64
N ALA A 141 14.78 1.26 -41.48
CA ALA A 141 14.02 0.04 -41.25
C ALA A 141 14.01 -0.79 -42.54
N GLU A 142 14.51 -2.03 -42.45
CA GLU A 142 14.44 -2.98 -43.56
C GLU A 142 12.98 -3.19 -43.95
N ARG A 143 12.63 -2.79 -45.17
CA ARG A 143 11.28 -2.91 -45.69
C ARG A 143 11.05 -4.37 -46.01
N LEU A 144 10.30 -5.06 -45.15
CA LEU A 144 9.85 -6.42 -45.41
C LEU A 144 9.06 -6.44 -46.73
N GLU A 145 9.64 -7.01 -47.78
CA GLU A 145 8.91 -7.27 -49.02
C GLU A 145 7.85 -8.33 -48.73
N ALA A 146 6.57 -7.96 -48.91
CA ALA A 146 5.50 -8.93 -48.88
C ALA A 146 5.65 -9.84 -50.10
N PRO A 147 5.53 -11.17 -49.96
CA PRO A 147 5.62 -12.07 -51.09
C PRO A 147 4.58 -11.70 -52.15
N GLU A 148 5.00 -11.58 -53.40
CA GLU A 148 4.10 -11.32 -54.52
C GLU A 148 3.08 -12.45 -54.62
N THR A 149 1.85 -12.17 -54.20
CA THR A 149 0.72 -13.01 -54.54
C THR A 149 0.38 -12.79 -56.01
N THR A 150 1.02 -13.55 -56.88
CA THR A 150 0.52 -13.78 -58.23
C THR A 150 -0.79 -14.55 -58.12
N LEU A 151 -1.94 -13.90 -58.28
CA LEU A 151 -3.19 -14.50 -58.78
C LEU A 151 -4.28 -13.42 -58.93
N GLY A 152 -4.75 -13.24 -60.18
CA GLY A 152 -6.17 -12.93 -60.44
C GLY A 152 -6.55 -11.47 -60.71
N LYS A 153 -6.81 -11.18 -61.98
CA LYS A 153 -7.59 -10.03 -62.47
C LYS A 153 -8.98 -10.00 -61.79
N GLY A 154 -9.33 -8.87 -61.20
CA GLY A 154 -10.71 -8.47 -60.90
C GLY A 154 -11.16 -8.63 -59.44
N VAL A 155 -11.54 -7.50 -58.84
CA VAL A 155 -12.69 -7.27 -57.92
C VAL A 155 -12.39 -6.10 -56.98
N SER A 156 -13.38 -5.21 -56.92
CA SER A 156 -13.61 -3.98 -56.16
C SER A 156 -12.83 -3.73 -54.86
N LYS A 157 -12.48 -2.44 -54.68
CA LYS A 157 -12.13 -1.78 -53.40
C LYS A 157 -13.01 -2.25 -52.24
N MET A 158 -12.44 -2.93 -51.26
CA MET A 158 -12.91 -2.98 -49.87
C MET A 158 -11.75 -3.21 -48.88
N PRO A 159 -11.91 -2.82 -47.60
CA PRO A 159 -10.81 -2.55 -46.69
C PRO A 159 -10.14 -3.82 -46.14
N ARG A 160 -8.85 -3.66 -45.84
CA ARG A 160 -7.89 -4.70 -45.42
C ARG A 160 -8.37 -5.49 -44.20
N SER A 161 -8.43 -6.81 -44.34
CA SER A 161 -8.38 -7.74 -43.21
C SER A 161 -6.94 -7.87 -42.71
N ALA A 162 -6.71 -7.72 -41.41
CA ALA A 162 -5.53 -8.30 -40.77
C ALA A 162 -6.00 -9.40 -39.81
N LYS A 163 -5.59 -10.63 -40.12
CA LYS A 163 -5.87 -11.85 -39.39
C LYS A 163 -4.70 -12.11 -38.45
N ALA A 164 -4.89 -11.83 -37.17
CA ALA A 164 -4.20 -12.37 -36.00
C ALA A 164 -5.18 -12.04 -34.86
N VAL A 165 -5.63 -12.92 -33.99
CA VAL A 165 -5.01 -14.08 -33.35
C VAL A 165 -6.14 -15.02 -32.92
N GLY A 166 -5.89 -16.32 -32.95
CA GLY A 166 -6.71 -17.30 -32.22
C GLY A 166 -6.62 -17.05 -30.72
N ALA A 167 -7.52 -16.22 -30.20
CA ALA A 167 -7.93 -16.21 -28.80
C ALA A 167 -9.44 -16.02 -28.81
N SER A 168 -10.15 -17.15 -28.73
CA SER A 168 -11.61 -17.19 -28.72
C SER A 168 -12.12 -16.70 -27.37
N PHE A 169 -12.43 -15.42 -27.27
CA PHE A 169 -13.40 -14.93 -26.28
C PHE A 169 -14.73 -14.84 -27.00
N ALA A 170 -15.68 -15.71 -26.62
CA ALA A 170 -17.03 -15.66 -27.16
C ALA A 170 -17.59 -14.24 -27.01
N PRO A 171 -18.09 -13.60 -28.07
CA PRO A 171 -18.64 -12.26 -27.97
C PRO A 171 -19.94 -12.35 -27.18
N ILE A 172 -20.04 -11.54 -26.12
CA ILE A 172 -21.33 -11.27 -25.48
C ILE A 172 -22.16 -10.56 -26.56
N SER A 173 -23.02 -11.32 -27.25
CA SER A 173 -23.91 -10.79 -28.29
C SER A 173 -24.99 -9.93 -27.63
N SER A 174 -24.65 -8.68 -27.34
CA SER A 174 -25.58 -7.56 -27.19
C SER A 174 -24.77 -6.26 -27.15
N PRO A 175 -24.91 -5.36 -28.14
CA PRO A 175 -24.33 -4.02 -28.00
C PRO A 175 -24.98 -3.34 -26.78
N PRO A 176 -24.23 -2.62 -25.93
CA PRO A 176 -24.85 -1.81 -24.91
C PRO A 176 -25.70 -0.74 -25.61
N ALA A 177 -26.98 -0.68 -25.25
CA ALA A 177 -27.87 0.40 -25.68
C ALA A 177 -27.17 1.74 -25.40
N LYS A 178 -26.88 2.48 -26.48
CA LYS A 178 -26.01 3.66 -26.44
C LYS A 178 -26.57 4.84 -25.66
N ASN A 179 -27.77 4.77 -25.08
CA ASN A 179 -28.43 5.91 -24.41
C ASN A 179 -29.23 5.50 -23.18
N ALA A 180 -28.61 4.86 -22.19
CA ALA A 180 -29.15 4.86 -20.84
C ALA A 180 -28.15 5.58 -19.95
N ALA A 181 -28.50 6.81 -19.54
CA ALA A 181 -27.72 7.57 -18.58
C ALA A 181 -27.49 6.69 -17.35
N ARG A 182 -26.23 6.32 -17.10
CA ARG A 182 -25.89 5.54 -15.91
C ARG A 182 -26.31 6.37 -14.69
N PRO A 183 -27.09 5.81 -13.74
CA PRO A 183 -27.44 6.53 -12.54
C PRO A 183 -26.15 6.94 -11.82
N LYS A 184 -25.98 8.25 -11.55
CA LYS A 184 -24.83 8.78 -10.80
C LYS A 184 -24.79 8.28 -9.36
N ASP A 185 -25.96 7.90 -8.85
CA ASP A 185 -26.13 7.29 -7.54
C ASP A 185 -25.65 5.84 -7.55
N ARG A 186 -24.65 5.57 -6.69
CA ARG A 186 -23.94 4.28 -6.61
C ARG A 186 -24.86 3.15 -6.17
N VAL A 187 -25.86 3.45 -5.32
CA VAL A 187 -26.80 2.43 -4.82
C VAL A 187 -27.71 1.96 -5.96
N LYS A 188 -28.26 2.91 -6.74
CA LYS A 188 -29.11 2.60 -7.90
C LYS A 188 -28.36 1.89 -9.02
N LEU A 189 -27.07 2.20 -9.19
CA LEU A 189 -26.21 1.47 -10.13
C LEU A 189 -26.05 0.01 -9.70
N LEU A 190 -25.79 -0.24 -8.42
CA LEU A 190 -25.63 -1.59 -7.88
C LEU A 190 -26.92 -2.42 -8.05
N GLU A 191 -28.08 -1.83 -7.74
CA GLU A 191 -29.39 -2.47 -7.93
C GLU A 191 -29.61 -2.90 -9.39
N SER A 192 -29.32 -2.00 -10.35
CA SER A 192 -29.46 -2.28 -11.78
C SER A 192 -28.55 -3.42 -12.26
N LEU A 193 -27.34 -3.53 -11.70
CA LEU A 193 -26.39 -4.58 -12.03
C LEU A 193 -26.82 -5.93 -11.45
N LEU A 194 -27.29 -5.94 -10.20
CA LEU A 194 -27.79 -7.16 -9.56
C LEU A 194 -29.04 -7.70 -10.27
N GLU A 195 -29.93 -6.82 -10.71
CA GLU A 195 -31.11 -7.20 -11.48
C GLU A 195 -30.76 -7.76 -12.87
N ARG A 196 -29.75 -7.19 -13.52
CA ARG A 196 -29.22 -7.70 -14.79
C ARG A 196 -28.59 -9.10 -14.63
N ILE A 197 -27.87 -9.35 -13.54
CA ILE A 197 -27.28 -10.67 -13.27
C ILE A 197 -28.39 -11.70 -13.01
N ARG A 198 -29.40 -11.35 -12.18
CA ARG A 198 -30.53 -12.23 -11.87
C ARG A 198 -31.35 -12.58 -13.11
N SER A 199 -31.60 -11.62 -14.00
CA SER A 199 -32.34 -11.85 -15.25
C SER A 199 -31.55 -12.67 -16.26
N SER A 200 -30.22 -12.54 -16.31
CA SER A 200 -29.37 -13.39 -17.17
C SER A 200 -29.38 -14.86 -16.72
N ARG A 201 -29.41 -15.11 -15.41
CA ARG A 201 -29.37 -16.47 -14.83
C ARG A 201 -30.69 -17.23 -14.94
N ARG A 202 -31.81 -16.53 -15.21
CA ARG A 202 -33.12 -17.15 -15.49
C ARG A 202 -33.32 -17.53 -16.97
N LYS A 203 -32.44 -17.08 -17.86
CA LYS A 203 -32.51 -17.34 -19.31
C LYS A 203 -31.49 -18.38 -19.80
N ALA A 204 -30.67 -18.93 -18.91
CA ALA A 204 -29.82 -20.10 -19.13
C ALA A 204 -30.49 -21.30 -18.47
#